data_AF-A0A7X8WZN1-F1
#
_entry.id   AF-A0A7X8WZN1-F1
#
_cell.length_a   1.000
_cell.length_b   1.000
_cell.length_c   1.000
_cell.angle_alpha   90.00
_cell.angle_beta   90.00
_cell.angle_gamma   90.00
#
_symmetry.space_group_name_H-M   'P 1'
#
loop_
_entity.id
_entity.type
_entity.pdbx_description
1 polymer ?
#
loop_
_entity_poly.entity_id
_entity_poly.type
_entity_poly.pdbx_seq_one_letter_code
_entity_poly.pdbx_strand_id
1 'polypeptide(L)'
;MRVKISLFRFFDWCIKSVTNFEYLKSISSTYTQDYENVMIAFIQNRDLTVWDLYFLFKTQLRDNPWCDVESAINESIQSGFWEVVLNKVKKYHENCEWIIEDDYFIFAWAINERYFGNEYCASHKKGILGNFLKKTQIIKDNFFDNLLLELKKFELRFSEYIKIQLKKQGSVYFYKQKKLIDMLLKATKTTGNVKVISFNYTPYENVDFLNIHGDLSAPIFGISDIINKQDYGHRFTKSKRRRLISNFTALYKFIKFRENNLIFYGTSFNQLDLDLYKQLIEKFGGKTMYFCYSDYDGKSQLETYDNKVENMFKTIKKEPFQHLVDNGDVVFEKIENI
;
A
#
# COMPACT_ATOMS: atom_id res chain seq x y z
N MET A 1 -23.73 7.73 3.40
CA MET A 1 -22.68 8.68 3.01
C MET A 1 -21.37 7.88 3.01
N ARG A 2 -20.64 7.83 1.89
CA ARG A 2 -19.39 7.06 1.75
C ARG A 2 -18.19 8.02 1.87
N VAL A 3 -17.09 7.57 2.47
CA VAL A 3 -15.82 8.34 2.46
C VAL A 3 -15.18 8.16 1.10
N LYS A 4 -15.19 9.22 0.30
CA LYS A 4 -14.48 9.27 -0.99
C LYS A 4 -12.99 9.46 -0.72
N ILE A 5 -12.27 8.35 -0.58
CA ILE A 5 -10.81 8.33 -0.40
C ILE A 5 -10.20 8.06 -1.78
N SER A 6 -9.54 9.06 -2.35
CA SER A 6 -8.74 8.91 -3.57
C SER A 6 -7.36 9.52 -3.35
N LEU A 7 -6.37 9.03 -4.10
CA LEU A 7 -5.01 9.56 -3.99
C LEU A 7 -4.95 11.03 -4.43
N PHE A 8 -5.75 11.40 -5.42
CA PHE A 8 -5.90 12.78 -5.85
C PHE A 8 -6.35 13.70 -4.71
N ARG A 9 -7.41 13.32 -3.96
CA ARG A 9 -7.90 14.10 -2.82
C ARG A 9 -6.93 14.09 -1.64
N PHE A 10 -6.12 13.04 -1.50
CA PHE A 10 -5.03 13.00 -0.55
C PHE A 10 -3.95 14.03 -0.88
N PHE A 11 -3.53 14.14 -2.15
CA PHE A 11 -2.56 15.16 -2.57
C PHE A 11 -3.13 16.57 -2.48
N ASP A 12 -4.39 16.80 -2.83
CA ASP A 12 -5.05 18.09 -2.61
C ASP A 12 -5.10 18.50 -1.13
N TRP A 13 -5.24 17.51 -0.24
CA TRP A 13 -5.12 17.76 1.19
C TRP A 13 -3.67 18.06 1.60
N CYS A 14 -2.68 17.34 1.06
CA CYS A 14 -1.27 17.56 1.35
C CYS A 14 -0.85 18.99 0.96
N ILE A 15 -1.28 19.52 -0.19
CA ILE A 15 -1.01 20.91 -0.61
C ILE A 15 -1.45 21.93 0.46
N LYS A 16 -2.53 21.64 1.18
CA LYS A 16 -3.10 22.57 2.18
C LYS A 16 -2.55 22.37 3.58
N SER A 17 -1.89 21.25 3.85
CA SER A 17 -1.60 20.78 5.22
C SER A 17 -0.16 20.32 5.45
N VAL A 18 0.62 20.15 4.39
CA VAL A 18 2.00 19.71 4.42
C VAL A 18 2.85 20.83 3.85
N THR A 19 3.74 21.38 4.65
CA THR A 19 4.66 22.46 4.27
C THR A 19 5.38 22.12 2.98
N ASN A 20 5.44 23.05 2.03
CA ASN A 20 6.20 22.93 0.79
C ASN A 20 5.75 21.79 -0.15
N PHE A 21 4.59 21.16 0.09
CA PHE A 21 4.09 20.09 -0.78
C PHE A 21 3.66 20.63 -2.16
N GLU A 22 3.21 21.89 -2.21
CA GLU A 22 2.82 22.59 -3.44
C GLU A 22 3.94 22.65 -4.49
N TYR A 23 5.20 22.69 -4.06
CA TYR A 23 6.38 22.65 -4.93
C TYR A 23 6.56 21.31 -5.65
N LEU A 24 5.88 20.24 -5.21
CA LEU A 24 5.89 18.96 -5.91
C LEU A 24 4.90 18.95 -7.10
N LYS A 25 3.93 19.88 -7.14
CA LYS A 25 2.91 19.97 -8.20
C LYS A 25 3.31 20.92 -9.32
N SER A 26 4.33 21.75 -9.13
CA SER A 26 4.81 22.68 -10.16
C SER A 26 5.46 21.97 -11.35
N ILE A 27 5.76 20.67 -11.24
CA ILE A 27 6.41 19.91 -12.29
C ILE A 27 5.38 19.53 -13.35
N SER A 28 5.29 20.35 -14.40
CA SER A 28 4.60 19.96 -15.63
C SER A 28 5.43 18.89 -16.36
N SER A 29 4.80 18.10 -17.23
CA SER A 29 5.40 16.97 -17.96
C SER A 29 6.55 17.33 -18.94
N THR A 30 7.14 18.52 -18.81
CA THR A 30 8.14 19.08 -19.71
C THR A 30 9.22 19.85 -18.94
N TYR A 31 10.38 19.19 -18.80
CA TYR A 31 11.76 19.73 -18.61
C TYR A 31 12.23 20.30 -17.25
N THR A 32 13.36 19.73 -16.82
CA THR A 32 14.54 20.18 -16.04
C THR A 32 14.54 21.43 -15.14
N GLN A 33 13.76 22.49 -15.41
CA GLN A 33 13.77 23.71 -14.58
C GLN A 33 12.97 23.55 -13.28
N ASP A 34 12.02 22.60 -13.22
CA ASP A 34 11.20 22.43 -12.02
C ASP A 34 11.88 21.61 -10.90
N TYR A 35 13.03 20.96 -11.17
CA TYR A 35 13.72 20.15 -10.18
C TYR A 35 14.24 20.96 -8.99
N GLU A 36 14.62 22.22 -9.18
CA GLU A 36 15.09 23.08 -8.10
C GLU A 36 14.02 23.28 -7.02
N ASN A 37 12.76 23.48 -7.43
CA ASN A 37 11.63 23.60 -6.50
C ASN A 37 11.41 22.31 -5.71
N VAL A 38 11.52 21.15 -6.37
CA VAL A 38 11.46 19.85 -5.68
C VAL A 38 12.61 19.67 -4.71
N MET A 39 13.83 20.05 -5.10
CA MET A 39 14.99 19.95 -4.23
C MET A 39 14.82 20.83 -2.99
N ILE A 40 14.40 22.08 -3.16
CA ILE A 40 14.10 23.01 -2.08
C ILE A 40 13.04 22.40 -1.14
N ALA A 41 11.96 21.85 -1.70
CA ALA A 41 10.91 21.22 -0.92
C ALA A 41 11.43 20.06 -0.07
N PHE A 42 12.26 19.18 -0.64
CA PHE A 42 12.84 18.03 0.06
C PHE A 42 13.89 18.41 1.11
N ILE A 43 14.67 19.47 0.88
CA ILE A 43 15.63 20.02 1.85
C ILE A 43 14.87 20.61 3.04
N GLN A 44 13.82 21.39 2.78
CA GLN A 44 13.09 22.12 3.80
C GLN A 44 12.04 21.26 4.52
N ASN A 45 11.55 20.19 3.90
CA ASN A 45 10.55 19.29 4.50
C ASN A 45 10.98 17.82 4.43
N ARG A 46 11.40 17.29 5.59
CA ARG A 46 11.79 15.88 5.74
C ARG A 46 10.62 14.89 5.76
N ASP A 47 9.39 15.36 5.82
CA ASP A 47 8.19 14.51 5.75
C ASP A 47 7.78 14.20 4.32
N LEU A 48 8.23 14.98 3.32
CA LEU A 48 8.10 14.60 1.91
C LEU A 48 8.89 13.32 1.66
N THR A 49 8.38 12.47 0.78
CA THR A 49 8.93 11.14 0.51
C THR A 49 9.14 10.93 -0.98
N VAL A 50 10.09 10.08 -1.34
CA VAL A 50 10.32 9.71 -2.76
C VAL A 50 9.08 9.07 -3.42
N TRP A 51 8.17 8.52 -2.61
CA TRP A 51 6.88 8.01 -3.08
C TRP A 51 5.90 9.11 -3.48
N ASP A 52 5.93 10.28 -2.82
CA ASP A 52 5.14 11.45 -3.27
C ASP A 52 5.54 11.86 -4.68
N LEU A 53 6.85 11.92 -4.95
CA LEU A 53 7.37 12.16 -6.30
C LEU A 53 6.90 11.08 -7.26
N TYR A 54 7.01 9.80 -6.87
CA TYR A 54 6.68 8.71 -7.78
C TYR A 54 5.21 8.78 -8.20
N PHE A 55 4.31 8.97 -7.25
CA PHE A 55 2.88 9.03 -7.52
C PHE A 55 2.44 10.32 -8.23
N LEU A 56 3.13 11.44 -8.01
CA LEU A 56 2.80 12.68 -8.72
C LEU A 56 3.32 12.68 -10.17
N PHE A 57 4.47 12.05 -10.42
CA PHE A 57 5.21 12.21 -11.69
C PHE A 57 5.04 11.04 -12.64
N LYS A 58 5.01 9.81 -12.10
CA LYS A 58 5.06 8.58 -12.90
C LYS A 58 3.71 7.92 -13.06
N THR A 59 2.77 8.22 -12.19
CA THR A 59 1.46 7.59 -12.22
C THR A 59 0.42 8.62 -12.68
N GLN A 60 -0.24 8.37 -13.81
CA GLN A 60 -1.32 9.23 -14.34
C GLN A 60 -2.61 9.07 -13.52
N LEU A 61 -2.55 9.29 -12.20
CA LEU A 61 -3.64 9.02 -11.27
C LEU A 61 -4.68 10.15 -11.28
N ARG A 62 -5.43 10.27 -12.38
CA ARG A 62 -6.62 11.14 -12.44
C ARG A 62 -7.80 10.42 -11.80
N ASP A 63 -8.29 10.91 -10.66
CA ASP A 63 -9.45 10.38 -9.92
C ASP A 63 -9.40 8.89 -9.51
N ASN A 64 -8.21 8.28 -9.51
CA ASN A 64 -8.07 6.86 -9.23
C ASN A 64 -8.32 6.50 -7.75
N PRO A 65 -9.06 5.41 -7.47
CA PRO A 65 -9.24 4.90 -6.13
C PRO A 65 -7.90 4.49 -5.50
N TRP A 66 -7.82 4.57 -4.17
CA TRP A 66 -6.59 4.26 -3.42
C TRP A 66 -6.04 2.85 -3.67
N CYS A 67 -6.87 1.91 -4.15
CA CYS A 67 -6.43 0.56 -4.53
C CYS A 67 -5.41 0.55 -5.68
N ASP A 68 -5.33 1.63 -6.47
CA ASP A 68 -4.39 1.73 -7.58
C ASP A 68 -2.97 2.11 -7.10
N VAL A 69 -2.83 2.59 -5.86
CA VAL A 69 -1.53 2.84 -5.22
C VAL A 69 -0.70 1.57 -5.18
N GLU A 70 -1.32 0.45 -4.79
CA GLU A 70 -0.61 -0.83 -4.65
C GLU A 70 -0.21 -1.39 -6.02
N SER A 71 -1.05 -1.21 -7.04
CA SER A 71 -0.73 -1.56 -8.43
C SER A 71 0.45 -0.74 -8.95
N ALA A 72 0.46 0.57 -8.68
CA ALA A 72 1.57 1.46 -9.06
C ALA A 72 2.88 1.12 -8.31
N ILE A 73 2.82 0.79 -7.02
CA ILE A 73 3.99 0.28 -6.29
C ILE A 73 4.48 -1.00 -6.96
N ASN A 74 3.59 -1.94 -7.28
CA ASN A 74 3.96 -3.18 -7.95
C ASN A 74 4.63 -2.92 -9.31
N GLU A 75 4.06 -2.06 -10.14
CA GLU A 75 4.64 -1.67 -11.43
C GLU A 75 6.03 -1.05 -11.27
N SER A 76 6.21 -0.15 -10.31
CA SER A 76 7.51 0.48 -10.01
C SER A 76 8.59 -0.55 -9.66
N ILE A 77 8.20 -1.61 -8.96
CA ILE A 77 9.11 -2.70 -8.58
C ILE A 77 9.37 -3.59 -9.81
N GLN A 78 8.32 -4.08 -10.47
CA GLN A 78 8.47 -5.03 -11.58
C GLN A 78 9.23 -4.46 -12.78
N SER A 79 9.04 -3.18 -13.09
CA SER A 79 9.69 -2.49 -14.21
C SER A 79 11.19 -2.27 -14.00
N GLY A 80 11.72 -2.48 -12.79
CA GLY A 80 13.10 -2.17 -12.46
C GLY A 80 13.38 -0.67 -12.26
N PHE A 81 12.33 0.14 -12.08
CA PHE A 81 12.43 1.60 -11.91
C PHE A 81 13.42 1.96 -10.79
N TRP A 82 13.30 1.29 -9.63
CA TRP A 82 14.11 1.58 -8.45
C TRP A 82 15.57 1.13 -8.60
N GLU A 83 15.87 0.16 -9.46
CA GLU A 83 17.24 -0.19 -9.81
C GLU A 83 17.89 0.86 -10.69
N VAL A 84 17.14 1.47 -11.61
CA VAL A 84 17.64 2.62 -12.37
C VAL A 84 17.99 3.76 -11.42
N VAL A 85 17.11 4.05 -10.46
CA VAL A 85 17.36 5.06 -9.40
C VAL A 85 18.59 4.69 -8.57
N LEU A 86 18.71 3.45 -8.09
CA LEU A 86 19.88 2.96 -7.35
C LEU A 86 21.18 3.12 -8.15
N ASN A 87 21.16 2.77 -9.44
CA ASN A 87 22.33 2.89 -10.30
C ASN A 87 22.76 4.35 -10.47
N LYS A 88 21.81 5.30 -10.51
CA LYS A 88 22.13 6.73 -10.51
C LYS A 88 22.76 7.20 -9.20
N VAL A 89 22.27 6.72 -8.06
CA VAL A 89 22.92 6.98 -6.76
C VAL A 89 24.35 6.43 -6.74
N LYS A 90 24.56 5.20 -7.22
CA LYS A 90 25.91 4.60 -7.32
C LYS A 90 26.84 5.41 -8.20
N LYS A 91 26.40 5.79 -9.42
CA LYS A 91 27.17 6.63 -10.34
C LYS A 91 27.55 7.98 -9.71
N TYR A 92 26.65 8.59 -8.93
CA TYR A 92 26.96 9.82 -8.19
C TYR A 92 28.09 9.61 -7.18
N HIS A 93 28.06 8.53 -6.39
CA HIS A 93 29.14 8.25 -5.42
C HIS A 93 30.46 7.80 -6.09
N GLU A 94 30.40 7.30 -7.32
CA GLU A 94 31.58 6.95 -8.11
C GLU A 94 32.27 8.18 -8.69
N ASN A 95 31.48 9.10 -9.28
CA ASN A 95 31.94 10.23 -10.09
C ASN A 95 31.86 11.60 -9.38
N CYS A 96 31.14 11.67 -8.27
CA CYS A 96 30.85 12.90 -7.53
C CYS A 96 30.16 14.00 -8.33
N GLU A 97 29.43 13.59 -9.36
CA GLU A 97 28.68 14.46 -10.24
C GLU A 97 27.33 13.82 -10.56
N TRP A 98 26.30 14.65 -10.58
CA TRP A 98 24.97 14.23 -10.98
C TRP A 98 24.84 14.33 -12.49
N ILE A 99 24.48 13.21 -13.11
CA ILE A 99 24.21 13.15 -14.54
C ILE A 99 22.70 13.34 -14.73
N ILE A 100 22.30 14.52 -15.20
CA ILE A 100 20.91 14.92 -15.39
C ILE A 100 20.47 14.61 -16.83
N GLU A 101 20.27 13.33 -17.11
CA GLU A 101 19.86 12.83 -18.44
C GLU A 101 18.34 12.58 -18.55
N ASP A 102 17.68 12.38 -17.42
CA ASP A 102 16.27 11.97 -17.34
C ASP A 102 15.66 12.36 -15.99
N ASP A 103 14.38 12.07 -15.83
CA ASP A 103 13.65 12.35 -14.61
C ASP A 103 13.95 11.38 -13.46
N TYR A 104 14.61 10.24 -13.68
CA TYR A 104 15.03 9.34 -12.60
C TYR A 104 16.06 10.01 -11.67
N PHE A 105 16.77 11.01 -12.18
CA PHE A 105 17.73 11.80 -11.39
C PHE A 105 17.10 12.40 -10.13
N ILE A 106 15.89 12.99 -10.19
CA ILE A 106 15.32 13.67 -9.01
C ILE A 106 15.00 12.69 -7.87
N PHE A 107 14.59 11.46 -8.23
CA PHE A 107 14.37 10.37 -7.27
C PHE A 107 15.68 9.93 -6.63
N ALA A 108 16.73 9.77 -7.45
CA ALA A 108 18.06 9.38 -6.99
C ALA A 108 18.66 10.45 -6.07
N TRP A 109 18.51 11.73 -6.44
CA TRP A 109 18.94 12.85 -5.62
C TRP A 109 18.21 12.86 -4.28
N ALA A 110 16.88 12.73 -4.27
CA ALA A 110 16.07 12.83 -3.05
C ALA A 110 16.40 11.72 -2.04
N ILE A 111 16.58 10.48 -2.50
CA ILE A 111 16.97 9.37 -1.61
C ILE A 111 18.44 9.48 -1.17
N ASN A 112 19.33 9.96 -2.06
CA ASN A 112 20.73 10.18 -1.75
C ASN A 112 20.92 11.20 -0.63
N GLU A 113 20.32 12.38 -0.80
CA GLU A 113 20.42 13.49 0.15
C GLU A 113 19.96 13.07 1.54
N ARG A 114 18.96 12.20 1.62
CA ARG A 114 18.37 11.78 2.88
C ARG A 114 19.16 10.70 3.62
N TYR A 115 19.76 9.75 2.89
CA TYR A 115 20.25 8.50 3.49
C TYR A 115 21.72 8.20 3.26
N PHE A 116 22.32 8.74 2.20
CA PHE A 116 23.67 8.38 1.78
C PHE A 116 24.65 9.57 1.83
N GLY A 117 24.13 10.79 1.88
CA GLY A 117 24.91 12.01 2.03
C GLY A 117 25.83 12.28 0.83
N ASN A 118 26.66 13.32 0.97
CA ASN A 118 27.58 13.78 -0.07
C ASN A 118 28.98 14.11 0.47
N GLU A 119 29.31 13.73 1.70
CA GLU A 119 30.54 14.16 2.40
C GLU A 119 31.82 13.81 1.63
N TYR A 120 31.93 12.56 1.14
CA TYR A 120 33.02 12.13 0.27
C TYR A 120 33.12 13.05 -0.97
N CYS A 121 32.02 13.27 -1.66
CA CYS A 121 32.01 14.07 -2.89
C CYS A 121 32.25 15.56 -2.66
N ALA A 122 31.75 16.12 -1.55
CA ALA A 122 32.04 17.48 -1.14
C ALA A 122 33.52 17.68 -0.81
N SER A 123 34.16 16.68 -0.18
CA SER A 123 35.59 16.71 0.12
C SER A 123 36.48 16.49 -1.11
N HIS A 124 36.03 15.66 -2.06
CA HIS A 124 36.73 15.37 -3.32
C HIS A 124 36.78 16.63 -4.21
N LYS A 125 35.66 17.36 -4.32
CA LYS A 125 35.59 18.65 -5.06
C LYS A 125 36.46 19.76 -4.44
N LYS A 126 36.70 19.72 -3.14
CA LYS A 126 37.53 20.72 -2.42
C LYS A 126 39.02 20.39 -2.42
N GLY A 127 39.45 19.27 -3.01
CA GLY A 127 40.86 18.93 -3.25
C GLY A 127 41.76 18.68 -2.03
N ILE A 128 41.27 18.83 -0.81
CA ILE A 128 42.14 18.94 0.38
C ILE A 128 42.02 17.73 1.36
N LEU A 129 40.95 16.93 1.29
CA LEU A 129 40.70 15.82 2.23
C LEU A 129 40.11 14.53 1.60
N GLY A 130 39.79 14.54 0.30
CA GLY A 130 39.10 13.43 -0.37
C GLY A 130 39.82 12.08 -0.35
N ASN A 131 41.13 12.07 -0.09
CA ASN A 131 41.93 10.84 -0.02
C ASN A 131 41.79 10.09 1.33
N PHE A 132 41.28 10.74 2.38
CA PHE A 132 41.11 10.14 3.71
C PHE A 132 39.69 9.62 3.97
N LEU A 133 38.71 10.12 3.22
CA LEU A 133 37.33 9.64 3.29
C LEU A 133 37.14 8.47 2.32
N LYS A 134 36.60 7.36 2.83
CA LYS A 134 36.25 6.23 1.98
C LYS A 134 35.02 6.58 1.15
N LYS A 135 35.00 6.14 -0.11
CA LYS A 135 33.79 6.18 -0.94
C LYS A 135 32.64 5.49 -0.19
N THR A 136 31.49 6.15 -0.10
CA THR A 136 30.28 5.55 0.45
C THR A 136 29.86 4.40 -0.46
N GLN A 137 29.87 3.18 0.06
CA GLN A 137 29.42 2.02 -0.69
C GLN A 137 27.88 1.91 -0.60
N ILE A 138 27.20 2.06 -1.73
CA ILE A 138 25.74 1.95 -1.80
C ILE A 138 25.34 0.48 -1.96
N ILE A 139 24.99 -0.13 -0.83
CA ILE A 139 24.52 -1.52 -0.76
C ILE A 139 23.06 -1.59 -1.23
N LYS A 140 22.76 -2.52 -2.15
CA LYS A 140 21.42 -2.71 -2.73
C LYS A 140 20.35 -2.89 -1.65
N ASP A 141 20.59 -3.77 -0.68
CA ASP A 141 19.62 -4.03 0.39
C ASP A 141 19.35 -2.78 1.24
N ASN A 142 20.38 -2.03 1.61
CA ASN A 142 20.23 -0.77 2.37
C ASN A 142 19.38 0.26 1.59
N PHE A 143 19.55 0.34 0.27
CA PHE A 143 18.72 1.21 -0.58
C PHE A 143 17.23 0.82 -0.50
N PHE A 144 16.91 -0.47 -0.65
CA PHE A 144 15.52 -0.93 -0.59
C PHE A 144 14.92 -0.84 0.82
N ASP A 145 15.73 -0.99 1.87
CA ASP A 145 15.30 -0.76 3.25
C ASP A 145 14.97 0.74 3.48
N ASN A 146 15.78 1.66 2.95
CA ASN A 146 15.49 3.10 2.97
C ASN A 146 14.24 3.46 2.17
N LEU A 147 14.04 2.84 1.01
CA LEU A 147 12.82 3.02 0.22
C LEU A 147 11.56 2.55 0.97
N LEU A 148 11.67 1.48 1.76
CA LEU A 148 10.60 1.00 2.64
C LEU A 148 10.33 1.96 3.80
N LEU A 149 11.35 2.62 4.35
CA LEU A 149 11.17 3.67 5.37
C LEU A 149 10.41 4.87 4.82
N GLU A 150 10.71 5.30 3.60
CA GLU A 150 10.00 6.36 2.91
C GLU A 150 8.53 5.97 2.65
N LEU A 151 8.25 4.70 2.29
CA LEU A 151 6.86 4.21 2.12
C LEU A 151 6.07 4.26 3.43
N LYS A 152 6.70 3.92 4.56
CA LYS A 152 6.07 3.99 5.89
C LYS A 152 5.71 5.42 6.28
N LYS A 153 6.55 6.41 5.94
CA LYS A 153 6.22 7.83 6.16
C LYS A 153 5.01 8.26 5.32
N PHE A 154 4.99 7.86 4.05
CA PHE A 154 3.86 8.11 3.16
C PHE A 154 2.55 7.53 3.72
N GLU A 155 2.60 6.27 4.18
CA GLU A 155 1.48 5.58 4.83
C GLU A 155 0.99 6.30 6.09
N LEU A 156 1.90 6.72 6.97
CA LEU A 156 1.54 7.48 8.17
C LEU A 156 0.86 8.81 7.83
N ARG A 157 1.30 9.49 6.77
CA ARG A 157 0.60 10.71 6.34
C ARG A 157 -0.77 10.39 5.73
N PHE A 158 -0.88 9.32 4.95
CA PHE A 158 -2.15 8.85 4.40
C PHE A 158 -3.14 8.44 5.51
N SER A 159 -2.65 7.84 6.59
CA SER A 159 -3.40 7.53 7.80
C SER A 159 -4.14 8.76 8.35
N GLU A 160 -3.39 9.84 8.57
CA GLU A 160 -3.93 11.07 9.15
C GLU A 160 -5.00 11.69 8.24
N TYR A 161 -4.77 11.65 6.92
CA TYR A 161 -5.79 12.03 5.95
C TYR A 161 -7.08 11.21 6.12
N ILE A 162 -7.00 9.87 6.16
CA ILE A 162 -8.19 9.03 6.30
C ILE A 162 -8.93 9.32 7.61
N LYS A 163 -8.20 9.45 8.73
CA LYS A 163 -8.79 9.78 10.04
C LYS A 163 -9.57 11.09 10.00
N ILE A 164 -9.03 12.12 9.35
CA ILE A 164 -9.71 13.41 9.17
C ILE A 164 -10.97 13.24 8.33
N GLN A 165 -10.91 12.51 7.22
CA GLN A 165 -12.08 12.29 6.36
C GLN A 165 -13.18 11.50 7.09
N LEU A 166 -12.82 10.52 7.91
CA LEU A 166 -13.77 9.75 8.71
C LEU A 166 -14.43 10.61 9.78
N LYS A 167 -13.66 11.42 10.51
CA LYS A 167 -14.22 12.35 11.53
C LYS A 167 -15.25 13.30 10.94
N LYS A 168 -15.03 13.80 9.71
CA LYS A 168 -15.99 14.67 9.01
C LYS A 168 -17.34 13.99 8.72
N GLN A 169 -17.41 12.66 8.66
CA GLN A 169 -18.65 11.94 8.40
C GLN A 169 -19.48 11.66 9.66
N GLY A 170 -18.94 11.95 10.85
CA GLY A 170 -19.65 11.87 12.12
C GLY A 170 -20.15 10.46 12.49
N SER A 171 -21.14 10.41 13.39
CA SER A 171 -21.75 9.17 13.90
C SER A 171 -22.44 8.33 12.83
N VAL A 172 -22.84 8.94 11.71
CA VAL A 172 -23.55 8.28 10.60
C VAL A 172 -22.71 7.20 9.93
N TYR A 173 -21.39 7.41 9.80
CA TYR A 173 -20.49 6.41 9.24
C TYR A 173 -20.48 5.13 10.08
N PHE A 174 -20.23 5.27 11.38
CA PHE A 174 -20.16 4.15 12.32
C PHE A 174 -21.51 3.42 12.44
N TYR A 175 -22.63 4.15 12.44
CA TYR A 175 -23.96 3.55 12.41
C TYR A 175 -24.18 2.66 11.19
N LYS A 176 -23.80 3.14 9.99
CA LYS A 176 -23.90 2.33 8.76
C LYS A 176 -22.97 1.12 8.77
N GLN A 177 -21.77 1.24 9.34
CA GLN A 177 -20.85 0.10 9.51
C GLN A 177 -21.44 -0.97 10.44
N LYS A 178 -22.06 -0.56 11.55
CA LYS A 178 -22.74 -1.49 12.46
C LYS A 178 -23.90 -2.21 11.77
N LYS A 179 -24.77 -1.47 11.06
CA LYS A 179 -25.90 -2.07 10.31
C LYS A 179 -25.42 -3.10 9.28
N LEU A 180 -24.32 -2.80 8.58
CA LEU A 180 -23.69 -3.72 7.64
C LEU A 180 -23.20 -5.00 8.31
N ILE A 181 -22.49 -4.90 9.45
CA ILE A 181 -22.05 -6.07 10.22
C ILE A 181 -23.25 -6.93 10.61
N ASP A 182 -24.32 -6.30 11.10
CA ASP A 182 -25.52 -7.04 11.52
C ASP A 182 -26.16 -7.79 10.34
N MET A 183 -26.10 -7.23 9.12
CA MET A 183 -26.55 -7.92 7.91
C MET A 183 -25.64 -9.10 7.55
N LEU A 184 -24.32 -8.90 7.56
CA LEU A 184 -23.33 -9.97 7.33
C LEU A 184 -23.49 -11.13 8.31
N LEU A 185 -23.65 -10.82 9.60
CA LEU A 185 -23.85 -11.81 10.64
C LEU A 185 -25.21 -12.54 10.53
N LYS A 186 -26.22 -11.94 9.89
CA LYS A 186 -27.52 -12.59 9.68
C LYS A 186 -27.50 -13.51 8.47
N ALA A 187 -26.92 -13.07 7.36
CA ALA A 187 -26.86 -13.84 6.12
C ALA A 187 -26.08 -15.15 6.30
N THR A 188 -25.06 -15.13 7.16
CA THR A 188 -24.14 -16.25 7.40
C THR A 188 -24.53 -17.17 8.57
N LYS A 189 -25.64 -16.90 9.26
CA LYS A 189 -26.10 -17.70 10.42
C LYS A 189 -26.89 -18.93 9.99
N THR A 190 -26.21 -20.06 9.84
CA THR A 190 -26.84 -21.39 9.92
C THR A 190 -26.12 -22.37 10.85
N THR A 191 -24.80 -22.27 11.07
CA THR A 191 -24.08 -23.02 12.13
C THR A 191 -22.78 -22.31 12.57
N GLY A 192 -22.44 -22.32 13.87
CA GLY A 192 -21.10 -21.94 14.39
C GLY A 192 -20.85 -20.48 14.79
N ASN A 193 -19.67 -20.21 15.37
CA ASN A 193 -19.18 -18.86 15.68
C ASN A 193 -18.69 -18.17 14.39
N VAL A 194 -19.03 -16.89 14.20
CA VAL A 194 -18.64 -16.12 13.00
C VAL A 194 -17.53 -15.13 13.35
N LYS A 195 -16.51 -15.05 12.49
CA LYS A 195 -15.39 -14.11 12.61
C LYS A 195 -15.28 -13.30 11.32
N VAL A 196 -15.19 -11.98 11.45
CA VAL A 196 -15.14 -11.08 10.31
C VAL A 196 -13.73 -10.53 10.14
N ILE A 197 -13.24 -10.63 8.91
CA ILE A 197 -11.92 -10.22 8.46
C ILE A 197 -12.13 -9.12 7.40
N SER A 198 -11.58 -7.92 7.61
CA SER A 198 -11.84 -6.77 6.74
C SER A 198 -10.62 -6.31 5.93
N PHE A 199 -10.82 -6.01 4.65
CA PHE A 199 -9.77 -5.60 3.69
C PHE A 199 -9.61 -4.08 3.56
N ASN A 200 -10.04 -3.31 4.57
CA ASN A 200 -9.92 -1.86 4.54
C ASN A 200 -9.46 -1.31 5.89
N TYR A 201 -9.09 -0.02 5.89
CA TYR A 201 -8.93 0.78 7.11
C TYR A 201 -10.29 1.13 7.74
N THR A 202 -11.19 0.15 7.84
CA THR A 202 -12.52 0.36 8.42
C THR A 202 -12.43 0.05 9.92
N PRO A 203 -12.64 1.04 10.79
CA PRO A 203 -12.75 0.80 12.22
C PRO A 203 -14.12 0.19 12.49
N TYR A 204 -14.13 -0.96 13.15
CA TYR A 204 -15.36 -1.58 13.63
C TYR A 204 -15.35 -1.58 15.16
N GLU A 205 -16.45 -1.14 15.75
CA GLU A 205 -16.63 -1.16 17.19
C GLU A 205 -17.26 -2.48 17.65
N ASN A 206 -16.84 -2.97 18.83
CA ASN A 206 -17.56 -3.96 19.64
C ASN A 206 -17.67 -5.41 19.12
N VAL A 207 -16.87 -5.85 18.15
CA VAL A 207 -16.67 -7.28 17.86
C VAL A 207 -15.18 -7.54 17.62
N ASP A 208 -14.73 -8.76 17.85
CA ASP A 208 -13.43 -9.20 17.37
C ASP A 208 -13.46 -9.14 15.83
N PHE A 209 -12.87 -8.09 15.23
CA PHE A 209 -12.57 -7.95 13.78
C PHE A 209 -11.06 -7.99 13.52
N LEU A 210 -10.64 -8.64 12.43
CA LEU A 210 -9.26 -8.55 11.97
C LEU A 210 -9.21 -7.69 10.71
N ASN A 211 -8.64 -6.49 10.83
CA ASN A 211 -8.31 -5.69 9.66
C ASN A 211 -7.07 -6.26 9.01
N ILE A 212 -7.04 -6.22 7.69
CA ILE A 212 -5.97 -6.81 6.90
C ILE A 212 -5.04 -5.70 6.43
N HIS A 213 -5.52 -4.62 5.83
CA HIS A 213 -4.61 -3.62 5.26
C HIS A 213 -3.94 -2.73 6.32
N GLY A 214 -4.37 -2.73 7.58
CA GLY A 214 -3.82 -1.87 8.62
C GLY A 214 -4.89 -1.48 9.62
N ASP A 215 -4.45 -1.00 10.77
CA ASP A 215 -5.22 0.01 11.49
C ASP A 215 -5.24 1.27 10.62
N LEU A 216 -6.33 2.03 10.70
CA LEU A 216 -6.34 3.42 10.26
C LEU A 216 -5.08 4.19 10.65
N SER A 217 -4.52 3.97 11.84
CA SER A 217 -3.32 4.62 12.36
C SER A 217 -2.00 4.20 11.70
N ALA A 218 -1.99 3.07 10.98
CA ALA A 218 -0.81 2.51 10.35
C ALA A 218 -1.21 1.70 9.10
N PRO A 219 -1.65 2.37 8.03
CA PRO A 219 -2.02 1.71 6.81
C PRO A 219 -0.82 1.03 6.15
N ILE A 220 -1.05 -0.08 5.45
CA ILE A 220 -0.01 -0.83 4.75
C ILE A 220 -0.41 -0.96 3.29
N PHE A 221 0.33 -0.26 2.44
CA PHE A 221 0.33 -0.53 1.01
C PHE A 221 1.34 -1.64 0.71
N GLY A 222 0.99 -2.57 -0.16
CA GLY A 222 1.95 -3.60 -0.53
C GLY A 222 1.55 -4.38 -1.75
N ILE A 223 2.55 -5.07 -2.29
CA ILE A 223 2.44 -5.86 -3.52
C ILE A 223 2.11 -7.32 -3.19
N SER A 224 1.63 -8.08 -4.17
CA SER A 224 1.50 -9.53 -4.05
C SER A 224 2.85 -10.20 -4.29
N ASP A 225 3.14 -11.20 -3.48
CA ASP A 225 4.29 -12.08 -3.57
C ASP A 225 4.16 -13.03 -4.78
N ILE A 226 2.94 -13.48 -5.11
CA ILE A 226 2.67 -14.41 -6.24
C ILE A 226 3.09 -13.81 -7.58
N ILE A 227 2.85 -12.52 -7.79
CA ILE A 227 3.15 -11.85 -9.07
C ILE A 227 4.53 -11.18 -9.10
N ASN A 228 5.21 -11.13 -7.97
CA ASN A 228 6.48 -10.43 -7.84
C ASN A 228 7.63 -11.29 -8.38
N LYS A 229 8.28 -10.82 -9.44
CA LYS A 229 9.43 -11.49 -10.06
C LYS A 229 10.78 -10.98 -9.55
N GLN A 230 10.77 -9.89 -8.79
CA GLN A 230 11.98 -9.21 -8.33
C GLN A 230 12.36 -9.67 -6.92
N ASP A 231 13.60 -10.13 -6.75
CA ASP A 231 14.11 -10.70 -5.50
C ASP A 231 13.91 -9.77 -4.29
N TYR A 232 14.04 -8.46 -4.47
CA TYR A 232 13.90 -7.48 -3.38
C TYR A 232 12.44 -7.03 -3.16
N GLY A 233 11.54 -7.30 -4.11
CA GLY A 233 10.13 -6.92 -4.01
C GLY A 233 9.42 -7.60 -2.83
N HIS A 234 9.93 -8.74 -2.35
CA HIS A 234 9.40 -9.45 -1.18
C HIS A 234 9.29 -8.54 0.06
N ARG A 235 10.17 -7.54 0.21
CA ARG A 235 10.16 -6.58 1.32
C ARG A 235 8.93 -5.67 1.32
N PHE A 236 8.36 -5.42 0.14
CA PHE A 236 7.20 -4.58 -0.08
C PHE A 236 5.89 -5.39 -0.07
N THR A 237 5.96 -6.71 0.09
CA THR A 237 4.76 -7.54 0.14
C THR A 237 3.97 -7.31 1.42
N LYS A 238 2.64 -7.32 1.31
CA LYS A 238 1.75 -7.18 2.48
C LYS A 238 2.03 -8.25 3.52
N SER A 239 2.21 -9.49 3.09
CA SER A 239 2.43 -10.64 3.98
C SER A 239 3.69 -10.49 4.83
N LYS A 240 4.82 -10.09 4.22
CA LYS A 240 6.09 -9.85 4.92
C LYS A 240 5.97 -8.65 5.87
N ARG A 241 5.41 -7.54 5.40
CA ARG A 241 5.29 -6.30 6.18
C ARG A 241 4.36 -6.44 7.38
N ARG A 242 3.27 -7.22 7.27
CA ARG A 242 2.36 -7.49 8.39
C ARG A 242 2.98 -8.33 9.49
N ARG A 243 3.80 -9.32 9.15
CA ARG A 243 4.52 -10.11 10.16
C ARG A 243 5.49 -9.25 10.98
N LEU A 244 5.96 -8.13 10.40
CA LEU A 244 6.88 -7.20 11.04
C LEU A 244 6.16 -6.08 11.82
N ILE A 245 4.86 -5.88 11.60
CA ILE A 245 4.07 -4.83 12.26
C ILE A 245 3.28 -5.46 13.41
N SER A 246 3.58 -5.04 14.64
CA SER A 246 2.95 -5.46 15.90
C SER A 246 1.44 -5.20 16.01
N ASN A 247 0.84 -4.52 15.03
CA ASN A 247 -0.51 -3.98 15.12
C ASN A 247 -1.61 -4.95 14.67
N PHE A 248 -1.26 -6.14 14.20
CA PHE A 248 -2.26 -7.17 13.88
C PHE A 248 -2.25 -8.29 14.88
N THR A 249 -3.43 -8.55 15.43
CA THR A 249 -3.69 -9.80 16.13
C THR A 249 -3.49 -10.95 15.16
N ALA A 250 -2.51 -11.82 15.43
CA ALA A 250 -2.30 -13.01 14.62
C ALA A 250 -3.61 -13.81 14.49
N LEU A 251 -3.95 -14.29 13.29
CA LEU A 251 -5.28 -14.84 13.04
C LEU A 251 -5.65 -15.98 14.02
N TYR A 252 -4.70 -16.83 14.39
CA TYR A 252 -4.95 -17.90 15.37
C TYR A 252 -5.36 -17.37 16.76
N LYS A 253 -4.80 -16.23 17.21
CA LYS A 253 -5.19 -15.56 18.47
C LYS A 253 -6.59 -14.99 18.36
N PHE A 254 -6.92 -14.47 17.18
CA PHE A 254 -8.20 -13.85 16.88
C PHE A 254 -9.36 -14.86 16.80
N ILE A 255 -9.16 -15.98 16.11
CA ILE A 255 -10.15 -17.07 16.02
C ILE A 255 -10.12 -18.00 17.24
N LYS A 256 -9.10 -17.84 18.11
CA LYS A 256 -8.89 -18.62 19.35
C LYS A 256 -8.86 -20.14 19.13
N PHE A 257 -8.32 -20.60 17.99
CA PHE A 257 -8.29 -22.00 17.58
C PHE A 257 -9.66 -22.70 17.57
N ARG A 258 -10.76 -21.94 17.52
CA ARG A 258 -12.11 -22.50 17.42
C ARG A 258 -12.44 -22.75 15.96
N GLU A 259 -13.32 -23.72 15.72
CA GLU A 259 -14.03 -23.84 14.46
C GLU A 259 -14.94 -22.61 14.29
N ASN A 260 -14.70 -21.78 13.28
CA ASN A 260 -15.47 -20.58 13.00
C ASN A 260 -15.73 -20.46 11.50
N ASN A 261 -16.87 -19.85 11.15
CA ASN A 261 -17.07 -19.31 9.81
C ASN A 261 -16.29 -18.01 9.68
N LEU A 262 -15.62 -17.82 8.55
CA LEU A 262 -14.84 -16.62 8.27
C LEU A 262 -15.55 -15.78 7.22
N ILE A 263 -15.81 -14.51 7.53
CA ILE A 263 -16.33 -13.55 6.56
C ILE A 263 -15.19 -12.64 6.13
N PHE A 264 -14.76 -12.75 4.89
CA PHE A 264 -13.90 -11.78 4.24
C PHE A 264 -14.78 -10.63 3.73
N TYR A 265 -14.65 -9.46 4.32
CA TYR A 265 -15.38 -8.27 3.94
C TYR A 265 -14.45 -7.17 3.41
N GLY A 266 -14.75 -6.61 2.25
CA GLY A 266 -13.93 -5.54 1.70
C GLY A 266 -14.61 -4.77 0.60
N THR A 267 -14.06 -3.61 0.27
CA THR A 267 -14.50 -2.84 -0.91
C THR A 267 -13.58 -3.05 -2.12
N SER A 268 -12.48 -3.77 -1.96
CA SER A 268 -11.55 -4.15 -3.02
C SER A 268 -11.09 -5.57 -2.74
N PHE A 269 -11.46 -6.50 -3.63
CA PHE A 269 -10.84 -7.81 -3.75
C PHE A 269 -9.96 -7.75 -4.99
N ASN A 270 -8.65 -7.64 -4.81
CA ASN A 270 -7.72 -7.57 -5.92
C ASN A 270 -6.70 -8.72 -5.87
N GLN A 271 -5.97 -8.94 -6.97
CA GLN A 271 -4.94 -9.97 -7.03
C GLN A 271 -3.80 -9.73 -6.03
N LEU A 272 -3.62 -8.50 -5.55
CA LEU A 272 -2.60 -8.15 -4.55
C LEU A 272 -2.93 -8.69 -3.15
N ASP A 273 -4.16 -9.16 -2.94
CA ASP A 273 -4.60 -9.81 -1.70
C ASP A 273 -4.56 -11.34 -1.78
N LEU A 274 -4.25 -11.91 -2.95
CA LEU A 274 -4.35 -13.35 -3.22
C LEU A 274 -3.44 -14.20 -2.32
N ASP A 275 -2.15 -13.86 -2.18
CA ASP A 275 -1.24 -14.65 -1.34
C ASP A 275 -1.64 -14.59 0.14
N LEU A 276 -2.38 -13.57 0.54
CA LEU A 276 -2.95 -13.53 1.87
C LEU A 276 -4.18 -14.44 1.96
N TYR A 277 -5.13 -14.38 1.03
CA TYR A 277 -6.26 -15.31 1.01
C TYR A 277 -5.76 -16.75 1.06
N LYS A 278 -4.77 -17.08 0.23
CA LYS A 278 -4.11 -18.40 0.23
C LYS A 278 -3.61 -18.78 1.61
N GLN A 279 -2.83 -17.92 2.29
CA GLN A 279 -2.34 -18.20 3.65
C GLN A 279 -3.46 -18.38 4.68
N LEU A 280 -4.59 -17.67 4.55
CA LEU A 280 -5.71 -17.79 5.47
C LEU A 280 -6.49 -19.09 5.21
N ILE A 281 -6.71 -19.44 3.94
CA ILE A 281 -7.35 -20.69 3.52
C ILE A 281 -6.48 -21.90 3.89
N GLU A 282 -5.17 -21.84 3.69
CA GLU A 282 -4.22 -22.92 4.07
C GLU A 282 -4.27 -23.22 5.57
N LYS A 283 -4.35 -22.17 6.39
CA LYS A 283 -4.27 -22.31 7.84
C LYS A 283 -5.61 -22.62 8.50
N PHE A 284 -6.71 -22.22 7.88
CA PHE A 284 -8.02 -22.19 8.53
C PHE A 284 -9.18 -22.68 7.63
N GLY A 285 -8.89 -23.12 6.41
CA GLY A 285 -9.86 -23.76 5.52
C GLY A 285 -10.31 -25.10 6.10
N GLY A 286 -11.62 -25.34 6.11
CA GLY A 286 -12.24 -26.53 6.71
C GLY A 286 -13.63 -26.30 7.31
N LYS A 287 -14.10 -25.05 7.38
CA LYS A 287 -15.49 -24.64 7.64
C LYS A 287 -15.93 -23.67 6.53
N THR A 288 -17.04 -22.97 6.72
CA THR A 288 -17.57 -22.06 5.69
C THR A 288 -16.85 -20.71 5.67
N MET A 289 -16.36 -20.32 4.50
CA MET A 289 -15.78 -19.02 4.23
C MET A 289 -16.69 -18.20 3.32
N TYR A 290 -17.03 -16.99 3.75
CA TYR A 290 -17.89 -16.06 3.04
C TYR A 290 -17.06 -14.92 2.48
N PHE A 291 -17.18 -14.67 1.18
CA PHE A 291 -16.59 -13.51 0.53
C PHE A 291 -17.69 -12.49 0.27
N CYS A 292 -17.68 -11.41 1.05
CA CYS A 292 -18.71 -10.38 1.02
C CYS A 292 -18.09 -9.04 0.62
N TYR A 293 -18.81 -8.29 -0.20
CA TYR A 293 -18.33 -7.00 -0.71
C TYR A 293 -19.40 -5.93 -0.65
N SER A 294 -18.96 -4.69 -0.69
CA SER A 294 -19.83 -3.54 -0.92
C SER A 294 -19.23 -2.62 -1.98
N ASP A 295 -20.08 -1.96 -2.77
CA ASP A 295 -19.62 -1.06 -3.83
C ASP A 295 -18.77 0.08 -3.27
N TYR A 296 -17.73 0.48 -4.02
CA TYR A 296 -17.03 1.74 -3.82
C TYR A 296 -17.74 2.84 -4.63
N ASP A 297 -18.02 3.99 -4.03
CA ASP A 297 -18.47 5.22 -4.74
C ASP A 297 -19.74 5.19 -5.61
N GLY A 298 -20.62 4.20 -5.43
CA GLY A 298 -21.96 4.17 -6.00
C GLY A 298 -22.00 3.77 -7.48
N LYS A 299 -20.85 3.40 -8.07
CA LYS A 299 -20.81 2.69 -9.34
C LYS A 299 -20.88 1.19 -9.04
N SER A 300 -21.90 0.52 -9.57
CA SER A 300 -21.97 -0.94 -9.58
C SER A 300 -20.75 -1.45 -10.33
N GLN A 301 -19.79 -2.04 -9.62
CA GLN A 301 -18.66 -2.71 -10.24
C GLN A 301 -18.95 -4.20 -10.47
N LEU A 302 -20.21 -4.64 -10.37
CA LEU A 302 -20.63 -6.05 -10.38
C LEU A 302 -19.90 -6.87 -11.46
N GLU A 303 -19.97 -6.45 -12.72
CA GLU A 303 -19.33 -7.17 -13.83
C GLU A 303 -17.80 -7.18 -13.77
N THR A 304 -17.17 -6.09 -13.31
CA THR A 304 -15.72 -6.01 -13.14
C THR A 304 -15.25 -6.81 -11.93
N TYR A 305 -16.07 -6.83 -10.88
CA TYR A 305 -15.85 -7.52 -9.62
C TYR A 305 -15.99 -9.03 -9.82
N ASP A 306 -17.08 -9.49 -10.43
CA ASP A 306 -17.32 -10.90 -10.74
C ASP A 306 -16.15 -11.44 -11.56
N ASN A 307 -15.66 -10.70 -12.56
CA ASN A 307 -14.47 -11.09 -13.32
C ASN A 307 -13.18 -11.15 -12.47
N LYS A 308 -12.90 -10.15 -11.62
CA LYS A 308 -11.70 -10.12 -10.77
C LYS A 308 -11.72 -11.25 -9.74
N VAL A 309 -12.87 -11.49 -9.13
CA VAL A 309 -13.10 -12.53 -8.12
C VAL A 309 -13.13 -13.91 -8.76
N GLU A 310 -13.78 -14.08 -9.91
CA GLU A 310 -13.67 -15.31 -10.68
C GLU A 310 -12.24 -15.60 -11.08
N ASN A 311 -11.46 -14.60 -11.49
CA ASN A 311 -10.04 -14.78 -11.81
C ASN A 311 -9.21 -15.16 -10.57
N MET A 312 -9.51 -14.56 -9.42
CA MET A 312 -8.94 -14.95 -8.13
C MET A 312 -9.26 -16.44 -7.86
N PHE A 313 -10.50 -16.86 -8.09
CA PHE A 313 -10.92 -18.26 -7.95
C PHE A 313 -10.29 -19.18 -8.98
N LYS A 314 -10.24 -18.82 -10.26
CA LYS A 314 -9.53 -19.60 -11.29
C LYS A 314 -8.07 -19.83 -10.93
N THR A 315 -7.48 -18.94 -10.12
CA THR A 315 -6.12 -19.11 -9.59
C THR A 315 -6.10 -20.03 -8.35
N ILE A 316 -7.05 -19.87 -7.40
CA ILE A 316 -7.22 -20.78 -6.24
C ILE A 316 -7.58 -22.21 -6.66
N LYS A 317 -8.40 -22.37 -7.72
CA LYS A 317 -8.88 -23.63 -8.31
C LYS A 317 -7.77 -24.44 -8.99
N LYS A 318 -6.62 -23.81 -9.31
CA LYS A 318 -5.45 -24.50 -9.86
C LYS A 318 -4.55 -25.14 -8.78
N GLU A 319 -4.89 -24.95 -7.51
CA GLU A 319 -4.08 -25.30 -6.34
C GLU A 319 -4.79 -26.32 -5.42
N PRO A 320 -4.15 -26.81 -4.33
CA PRO A 320 -4.72 -27.81 -3.40
C PRO A 320 -6.10 -27.49 -2.76
N PHE A 321 -6.72 -26.34 -3.02
CA PHE A 321 -7.95 -25.89 -2.34
C PHE A 321 -9.25 -26.14 -3.10
N GLN A 322 -9.20 -26.76 -4.30
CA GLN A 322 -10.38 -27.06 -5.11
C GLN A 322 -11.47 -27.82 -4.33
N HIS A 323 -11.05 -28.74 -3.46
CA HIS A 323 -11.95 -29.54 -2.61
C HIS A 323 -12.85 -28.70 -1.70
N LEU A 324 -12.40 -27.54 -1.21
CA LEU A 324 -13.21 -26.64 -0.37
C LEU A 324 -14.34 -25.98 -1.16
N VAL A 325 -14.09 -25.71 -2.45
CA VAL A 325 -15.10 -25.15 -3.35
C VAL A 325 -16.12 -26.21 -3.71
N ASP A 326 -15.65 -27.41 -4.06
CA ASP A 326 -16.51 -28.53 -4.46
C ASP A 326 -17.46 -28.97 -3.34
N ASN A 327 -17.01 -28.87 -2.08
CA ASN A 327 -17.81 -29.19 -0.90
C ASN A 327 -18.79 -28.08 -0.51
N GLY A 328 -18.76 -26.90 -1.15
CA GLY A 328 -19.58 -25.75 -0.78
C GLY A 328 -19.11 -25.03 0.49
N ASP A 329 -17.88 -25.28 0.94
CA ASP A 329 -17.28 -24.62 2.11
C ASP A 329 -16.83 -23.17 1.81
N VAL A 330 -16.98 -22.71 0.56
CA VAL A 330 -16.71 -21.34 0.16
C VAL A 330 -17.91 -20.76 -0.58
N VAL A 331 -18.49 -19.68 -0.03
CA VAL A 331 -19.74 -19.07 -0.50
C VAL A 331 -19.53 -17.57 -0.79
N PHE A 332 -20.23 -17.07 -1.81
CA PHE A 332 -20.27 -15.65 -2.15
C PHE A 332 -21.63 -15.06 -1.86
N GLU A 333 -21.61 -13.94 -1.14
CA GLU A 333 -22.83 -13.22 -0.83
C GLU A 333 -22.67 -11.75 -1.20
N LYS A 334 -23.55 -11.29 -2.09
CA LYS A 334 -23.72 -9.86 -2.33
C LYS A 334 -24.50 -9.27 -1.18
N ILE A 335 -24.02 -8.14 -0.66
CA ILE A 335 -24.75 -7.38 0.34
C ILE A 335 -25.61 -6.35 -0.40
N GLU A 336 -26.93 -6.51 -0.32
CA GLU A 336 -27.86 -5.53 -0.90
C GLU A 336 -27.78 -4.17 -0.18
N ASN A 337 -28.11 -3.09 -0.89
CA ASN A 337 -27.82 -1.69 -0.55
C ASN A 337 -28.15 -1.26 0.90
N ILE A 338 -27.28 -0.43 1.53
CA ILE A 338 -27.34 0.05 2.94
C ILE A 338 -27.84 1.47 3.17
#